data_AF-A0A972W8R5-F1
#
_entry.id   AF-A0A972W8R5-F1
#
_cell.length_a   1.000
_cell.length_b   1.000
_cell.length_c   1.000
_cell.angle_alpha   90.00
_cell.angle_beta   90.00
_cell.angle_gamma   90.00
#
_symmetry.space_group_name_H-M   'P 1'
#
loop_
_entity.id
_entity.type
_entity.pdbx_description
1 polymer ?
#
loop_
_entity_poly.entity_id
_entity_poly.type
_entity_poly.pdbx_seq_one_letter_code
_entity_poly.pdbx_strand_id
1 'polypeptide(L)'
;MVNATHSGPVLAEQTAPMVIGLDADMSSGAAEGGKSIQRGAELAIREINDNGGVLGRKMELVVRDHRGNPARGKDNILEFAELKNLVAVLGGIHTPVAPHELKDIHENKLIYLSPWAAGTPIVDNGFKPNFVFRVSVRDALAGGFMVDHAIKSGYNKLGLLFERTGWGRSNERAVKTALANLGMKPAGLEWFNWGVVDLTDEMERLSQKGAEVIILVANPREGGIAVSSMVARPETKRLPIISHWGISGGNFYADHKEHLKKVKLSFLQTFSFLRPPVPERARSFFEAYQRNYQKRSGPRMCYRRLAPHTPMILLIFWQRPLPWPGRQTAARCAMHSKKLTPMRG
;
A
#
# COMPACT_ATOMS: atom_id res chain seq x y z
N MET A 1 55.66 27.59 12.63
CA MET A 1 54.94 26.31 12.52
C MET A 1 53.49 26.63 12.25
N VAL A 2 53.00 26.34 11.05
CA VAL A 2 51.64 26.65 10.62
C VAL A 2 50.73 25.50 11.04
N ASN A 3 49.68 25.81 11.80
CA ASN A 3 48.69 24.83 12.27
C ASN A 3 48.01 24.14 11.09
N ALA A 4 48.22 22.84 10.96
CA ALA A 4 47.47 21.98 10.05
C ALA A 4 46.06 21.77 10.63
N THR A 5 45.07 22.51 10.11
CA THR A 5 43.66 22.23 10.35
C THR A 5 43.33 20.82 9.84
N HIS A 6 43.09 19.90 10.78
CA HIS A 6 42.49 18.60 10.50
C HIS A 6 41.01 18.79 10.12
N SER A 7 40.74 19.18 8.88
CA SER A 7 39.42 19.03 8.25
C SER A 7 39.28 17.59 7.75
N GLY A 8 39.24 16.64 8.70
CA GLY A 8 39.03 15.21 8.48
C GLY A 8 37.55 14.80 8.40
N PRO A 9 37.24 13.48 8.32
CA PRO A 9 36.01 12.86 7.75
C PRO A 9 34.64 13.29 8.29
N VAL A 10 34.62 14.05 9.39
CA VAL A 10 33.42 14.41 10.15
C VAL A 10 32.43 15.27 9.34
N LEU A 11 32.93 16.14 8.46
CA LEU A 11 32.09 16.95 7.56
C LEU A 11 31.46 16.14 6.42
N ALA A 12 32.13 15.07 5.96
CA ALA A 12 31.61 14.21 4.90
C ALA A 12 30.48 13.29 5.41
N GLU A 13 30.57 12.82 6.65
CA GLU A 13 29.52 11.99 7.26
C GLU A 13 28.26 12.82 7.61
N GLN A 14 28.41 14.10 7.96
CA GLN A 14 27.29 15.03 8.17
C GLN A 14 26.56 15.44 6.88
N THR A 15 27.18 15.28 5.71
CA THR A 15 26.59 15.67 4.41
C THR A 15 26.12 14.48 3.58
N ALA A 16 26.49 13.24 3.95
CA ALA A 16 26.06 12.04 3.25
C ALA A 16 24.51 11.94 3.19
N PRO A 17 23.93 11.45 2.08
CA PRO A 17 22.48 11.33 1.97
C PRO A 17 21.91 10.35 3.00
N MET A 18 20.67 10.61 3.43
CA MET A 18 19.86 9.67 4.19
C MET A 18 19.21 8.67 3.22
N VAL A 19 19.30 7.38 3.52
CA VAL A 19 18.84 6.33 2.61
C VAL A 19 17.49 5.78 3.06
N ILE A 20 16.57 5.64 2.10
CA ILE A 20 15.36 4.83 2.23
C ILE A 20 15.55 3.58 1.37
N GLY A 21 15.36 2.41 1.96
CA GLY A 21 15.30 1.15 1.24
C GLY A 21 13.91 0.91 0.67
N LEU A 22 13.83 0.24 -0.46
CA LEU A 22 12.60 -0.34 -0.99
C LEU A 22 12.86 -1.79 -1.35
N ASP A 23 12.28 -2.71 -0.60
CA ASP A 23 12.22 -4.12 -0.96
C ASP A 23 10.86 -4.41 -1.61
N ALA A 24 10.83 -4.57 -2.93
CA ALA A 24 9.59 -4.75 -3.66
C ALA A 24 9.72 -5.70 -4.86
N ASP A 25 8.57 -6.13 -5.37
CA ASP A 25 8.41 -6.79 -6.66
C ASP A 25 8.68 -5.80 -7.81
N MET A 26 9.95 -5.69 -8.22
CA MET A 26 10.36 -4.80 -9.30
C MET A 26 10.36 -5.48 -10.67
N SER A 27 10.32 -6.81 -10.68
CA SER A 27 10.15 -7.63 -11.87
C SER A 27 9.02 -8.66 -11.70
N SER A 28 8.80 -9.50 -12.72
CA SER A 28 7.76 -10.54 -12.75
C SER A 28 6.32 -10.00 -12.75
N GLY A 29 5.32 -10.87 -12.47
CA GLY A 29 3.88 -10.59 -12.67
C GLY A 29 3.29 -9.46 -11.83
N ALA A 30 4.04 -8.95 -10.86
CA ALA A 30 3.64 -7.86 -9.96
C ALA A 30 4.42 -6.55 -10.17
N ALA A 31 5.33 -6.47 -11.15
CA ALA A 31 6.28 -5.35 -11.33
C ALA A 31 5.64 -3.95 -11.30
N GLU A 32 4.42 -3.78 -11.80
CA GLU A 32 3.73 -2.48 -11.78
C GLU A 32 3.31 -2.05 -10.37
N GLY A 33 3.09 -3.00 -9.45
CA GLY A 33 2.88 -2.74 -8.02
C GLY A 33 4.12 -2.15 -7.38
N GLY A 34 5.26 -2.84 -7.44
CA GLY A 34 6.55 -2.34 -6.94
C GLY A 34 6.95 -1.00 -7.57
N LYS A 35 6.82 -0.83 -8.89
CA LYS A 35 7.08 0.47 -9.55
C LYS A 35 6.15 1.57 -9.07
N SER A 36 4.91 1.26 -8.73
CA SER A 36 3.98 2.26 -8.18
C SER A 36 4.43 2.71 -6.80
N ILE A 37 4.91 1.79 -5.95
CA ILE A 37 5.49 2.14 -4.64
C ILE A 37 6.77 2.99 -4.83
N GLN A 38 7.65 2.57 -5.74
CA GLN A 38 8.88 3.30 -6.06
C GLN A 38 8.60 4.75 -6.47
N ARG A 39 7.69 4.97 -7.43
CA ARG A 39 7.33 6.32 -7.90
C ARG A 39 6.78 7.21 -6.77
N GLY A 40 6.12 6.62 -5.77
CA GLY A 40 5.64 7.36 -4.60
C GLY A 40 6.73 7.79 -3.67
N ALA A 41 7.64 6.85 -3.38
CA ALA A 41 8.82 7.14 -2.58
C ALA A 41 9.67 8.22 -3.26
N GLU A 42 9.91 8.11 -4.57
CA GLU A 42 10.68 9.10 -5.35
C GLU A 42 10.04 10.49 -5.35
N LEU A 43 8.71 10.60 -5.49
CA LEU A 43 8.03 11.90 -5.42
C LEU A 43 8.13 12.52 -4.03
N ALA A 44 7.92 11.72 -2.98
CA ALA A 44 8.05 12.20 -1.61
C ALA A 44 9.49 12.64 -1.30
N ILE A 45 10.48 11.84 -1.71
CA ILE A 45 11.91 12.17 -1.56
C ILE A 45 12.25 13.45 -2.32
N ARG A 46 11.73 13.63 -3.55
CA ARG A 46 11.92 14.86 -4.32
C ARG A 46 11.35 16.07 -3.59
N GLU A 47 10.10 15.99 -3.14
CA GLU A 47 9.45 17.07 -2.37
C GLU A 47 10.26 17.42 -1.11
N ILE A 48 10.74 16.43 -0.37
CA ILE A 48 11.59 16.63 0.81
C ILE A 48 12.90 17.32 0.44
N ASN A 49 13.56 16.83 -0.61
CA ASN A 49 14.84 17.35 -1.07
C ASN A 49 14.72 18.79 -1.60
N ASP A 50 13.67 19.11 -2.34
CA ASP A 50 13.40 20.46 -2.85
C ASP A 50 13.18 21.46 -1.69
N ASN A 51 12.70 20.98 -0.54
CA ASN A 51 12.54 21.77 0.69
C ASN A 51 13.77 21.75 1.63
N GLY A 52 14.95 21.40 1.10
CA GLY A 52 16.21 21.45 1.85
C GLY A 52 16.60 20.14 2.56
N GLY A 53 15.83 19.06 2.36
CA GLY A 53 16.12 17.74 2.91
C GLY A 53 15.74 17.60 4.39
N VAL A 54 16.26 16.54 5.03
CA VAL A 54 16.03 16.24 6.45
C VAL A 54 17.29 16.56 7.22
N LEU A 55 17.21 17.45 8.21
CA LEU A 55 18.37 17.92 8.98
C LEU A 55 19.51 18.45 8.09
N GLY A 56 19.15 19.08 6.95
CA GLY A 56 20.11 19.60 5.97
C GLY A 56 20.71 18.55 5.03
N ARG A 57 20.30 17.28 5.13
CA ARG A 57 20.78 16.16 4.31
C ARG A 57 19.74 15.76 3.27
N LYS A 58 20.20 15.49 2.05
CA LYS A 58 19.33 14.95 0.98
C LYS A 58 18.95 13.50 1.30
N MET A 59 17.82 13.06 0.76
CA MET A 59 17.34 11.69 0.82
C MET A 59 17.54 10.98 -0.53
N GLU A 60 17.83 9.69 -0.49
CA GLU A 60 17.99 8.82 -1.64
C GLU A 60 17.20 7.52 -1.46
N LEU A 61 16.82 6.90 -2.58
CA LEU A 61 16.10 5.63 -2.59
C LEU A 61 17.00 4.52 -3.13
N VAL A 62 17.18 3.45 -2.35
CA VAL A 62 17.86 2.22 -2.78
C VAL A 62 16.82 1.12 -2.94
N VAL A 63 16.72 0.58 -4.15
CA VAL A 63 15.70 -0.43 -4.49
C VAL A 63 16.33 -1.81 -4.60
N ARG A 64 15.60 -2.83 -4.14
CA ARG A 64 15.89 -4.25 -4.28
C ARG A 64 14.67 -5.02 -4.78
N ASP A 65 14.92 -6.06 -5.58
CA ASP A 65 13.89 -6.84 -6.26
C ASP A 65 13.73 -8.23 -5.64
N HIS A 66 12.71 -8.43 -4.80
CA HIS A 66 12.44 -9.73 -4.21
C HIS A 66 11.63 -10.67 -5.13
N ARG A 67 11.01 -10.19 -6.22
CA ARG A 67 10.23 -11.01 -7.19
C ARG A 67 9.12 -11.89 -6.59
N GLY A 68 8.52 -11.43 -5.49
CA GLY A 68 7.59 -12.25 -4.70
C GLY A 68 8.20 -13.49 -4.00
N ASN A 69 9.53 -13.60 -3.94
CA ASN A 69 10.26 -14.72 -3.34
C ASN A 69 10.71 -14.40 -1.89
N PRO A 70 10.28 -15.18 -0.89
CA PRO A 70 10.63 -14.92 0.52
C PRO A 70 12.13 -15.00 0.86
N ALA A 71 12.90 -15.87 0.19
CA ALA A 71 14.34 -15.97 0.45
C ALA A 71 15.07 -14.72 -0.03
N ARG A 72 14.69 -14.19 -1.21
CA ARG A 72 15.24 -12.92 -1.70
C ARG A 72 14.89 -11.72 -0.82
N GLY A 73 13.66 -11.67 -0.30
CA GLY A 73 13.27 -10.61 0.65
C GLY A 73 14.15 -10.62 1.90
N LYS A 74 14.43 -11.80 2.46
CA LYS A 74 15.40 -11.94 3.56
C LYS A 74 16.79 -11.42 3.19
N ASP A 75 17.33 -11.86 2.05
CA ASP A 75 18.65 -11.42 1.59
C ASP A 75 18.70 -9.90 1.41
N ASN A 76 17.65 -9.31 0.83
CA ASN A 76 17.52 -7.86 0.66
C ASN A 76 17.51 -7.12 2.01
N ILE A 77 16.81 -7.63 3.02
CA ILE A 77 16.78 -7.04 4.37
C ILE A 77 18.15 -7.09 5.04
N LEU A 78 18.89 -8.19 4.89
CA LEU A 78 20.26 -8.29 5.39
C LEU A 78 21.19 -7.30 4.66
N GLU A 79 21.07 -7.15 3.34
CA GLU A 79 21.80 -6.13 2.60
C GLU A 79 21.46 -4.71 3.07
N PHE A 80 20.18 -4.42 3.34
CA PHE A 80 19.75 -3.14 3.87
C PHE A 80 20.35 -2.88 5.27
N ALA A 81 20.47 -3.89 6.12
CA ALA A 81 21.07 -3.75 7.45
C ALA A 81 22.53 -3.26 7.40
N GLU A 82 23.26 -3.58 6.33
CA GLU A 82 24.65 -3.15 6.13
C GLU A 82 24.77 -1.75 5.49
N LEU A 83 23.66 -1.14 5.03
CA LEU A 83 23.70 0.18 4.42
C LEU A 83 23.91 1.29 5.46
N LYS A 84 24.98 2.05 5.27
CA LYS A 84 25.20 3.29 6.03
C LYS A 84 24.09 4.29 5.74
N ASN A 85 23.69 5.04 6.77
CA ASN A 85 22.65 6.08 6.69
C ASN A 85 21.25 5.59 6.31
N LEU A 86 20.97 4.28 6.39
CA LEU A 86 19.61 3.77 6.22
C LEU A 86 18.71 4.28 7.35
N VAL A 87 17.59 4.89 6.96
CA VAL A 87 16.59 5.43 7.88
C VAL A 87 15.42 4.47 8.06
N ALA A 88 14.95 3.88 6.97
CA ALA A 88 13.84 2.93 6.96
C ALA A 88 13.84 2.10 5.67
N VAL A 89 13.15 0.96 5.70
CA VAL A 89 12.87 0.12 4.54
C VAL A 89 11.37 0.15 4.26
N LEU A 90 11.00 0.33 3.00
CA LEU A 90 9.64 0.21 2.49
C LEU A 90 9.42 -1.20 1.94
N GLY A 91 8.28 -1.81 2.27
CA GLY A 91 7.89 -3.11 1.75
C GLY A 91 7.11 -3.07 0.43
N GLY A 92 7.08 -4.20 -0.27
CA GLY A 92 6.35 -4.41 -1.53
C GLY A 92 4.88 -4.78 -1.35
N ILE A 93 4.30 -5.38 -2.40
CA ILE A 93 2.87 -5.72 -2.43
C ILE A 93 2.58 -7.11 -1.83
N HIS A 94 3.60 -7.96 -1.72
CA HIS A 94 3.42 -9.38 -1.44
C HIS A 94 3.48 -9.73 0.05
N THR A 95 2.30 -9.93 0.65
CA THR A 95 2.15 -10.56 1.97
C THR A 95 2.91 -11.88 2.16
N PRO A 96 3.14 -12.77 1.17
CA PRO A 96 3.95 -13.97 1.44
C PRO A 96 5.44 -13.69 1.70
N VAL A 97 5.97 -12.49 1.42
CA VAL A 97 7.40 -12.17 1.59
C VAL A 97 7.66 -11.57 2.97
N ALA A 98 6.94 -10.51 3.34
CA ALA A 98 7.15 -9.75 4.57
C ALA A 98 7.22 -10.59 5.88
N PRO A 99 6.40 -11.64 6.11
CA PRO A 99 6.52 -12.49 7.29
C PRO A 99 7.87 -13.19 7.44
N HIS A 100 8.55 -13.48 6.33
CA HIS A 100 9.86 -14.11 6.36
C HIS A 100 10.97 -13.10 6.67
N GLU A 101 10.76 -11.82 6.39
CA GLU A 101 11.68 -10.72 6.71
C GLU A 101 11.65 -10.32 8.20
N LEU A 102 10.56 -10.66 8.91
CA LEU A 102 10.30 -10.14 10.26
C LEU A 102 11.44 -10.38 11.25
N LYS A 103 12.02 -11.58 11.27
CA LYS A 103 13.12 -11.89 12.20
C LYS A 103 14.31 -10.95 11.96
N ASP A 104 14.74 -10.85 10.71
CA ASP A 104 15.91 -10.06 10.31
C ASP A 104 15.67 -8.55 10.49
N ILE A 105 14.45 -8.08 10.22
CA ILE A 105 14.01 -6.70 10.52
C ILE A 105 14.18 -6.38 12.01
N HIS A 106 13.70 -7.24 12.90
CA HIS A 106 13.71 -6.97 14.34
C HIS A 106 15.09 -7.13 14.96
N GLU A 107 15.87 -8.13 14.56
CA GLU A 107 17.24 -8.34 15.07
C GLU A 107 18.16 -7.18 14.67
N ASN A 108 18.01 -6.66 13.45
CA ASN A 108 18.76 -5.49 12.96
C ASN A 108 18.11 -4.15 13.33
N LYS A 109 16.96 -4.15 14.04
CA LYS A 109 16.22 -2.96 14.48
C LYS A 109 15.86 -2.00 13.34
N LEU A 110 15.56 -2.55 12.16
CA LEU A 110 15.22 -1.77 10.97
C LEU A 110 13.78 -1.27 11.05
N ILE A 111 13.56 0.04 10.87
CA ILE A 111 12.21 0.57 10.71
C ILE A 111 11.66 0.09 9.36
N TYR A 112 10.65 -0.76 9.39
CA TYR A 112 10.00 -1.27 8.20
C TYR A 112 8.60 -0.66 8.06
N LEU A 113 8.33 -0.07 6.90
CA LEU A 113 7.05 0.54 6.57
C LEU A 113 6.36 -0.31 5.49
N SER A 114 5.16 -0.84 5.77
CA SER A 114 4.37 -1.59 4.78
C SER A 114 3.32 -0.68 4.10
N PRO A 115 3.54 -0.25 2.84
CA PRO A 115 2.61 0.56 2.05
C PRO A 115 1.53 -0.24 1.35
N TRP A 116 1.65 -1.56 1.25
CA TRP A 116 0.71 -2.35 0.46
C TRP A 116 0.39 -3.70 1.07
N ALA A 117 1.39 -4.55 1.34
CA ALA A 117 1.16 -5.89 1.88
C ALA A 117 0.22 -5.85 3.10
N ALA A 118 -0.97 -6.44 2.92
CA ALA A 118 -2.14 -6.20 3.78
C ALA A 118 -2.29 -7.21 4.92
N GLY A 119 -1.51 -8.30 4.86
CA GLY A 119 -1.51 -9.38 5.84
C GLY A 119 -1.53 -8.87 7.26
N THR A 120 -2.59 -9.13 8.02
CA THR A 120 -2.68 -8.71 9.43
C THR A 120 -1.49 -9.19 10.27
N PRO A 121 -1.00 -10.44 10.10
CA PRO A 121 0.17 -10.92 10.84
C PRO A 121 1.48 -10.16 10.59
N ILE A 122 1.58 -9.32 9.55
CA ILE A 122 2.79 -8.52 9.29
C ILE A 122 3.05 -7.56 10.44
N VAL A 123 2.00 -6.91 10.96
CA VAL A 123 2.10 -6.03 12.14
C VAL A 123 1.73 -6.72 13.44
N ASP A 124 0.84 -7.71 13.41
CA ASP A 124 0.44 -8.49 14.57
C ASP A 124 1.42 -9.68 14.71
N ASN A 125 2.72 -9.36 14.70
CA ASN A 125 3.82 -10.32 14.52
C ASN A 125 4.42 -10.87 15.84
N GLY A 126 3.99 -10.34 16.99
CA GLY A 126 4.41 -10.80 18.31
C GLY A 126 5.75 -10.26 18.82
N PHE A 127 6.51 -9.51 18.02
CA PHE A 127 7.79 -8.94 18.44
C PHE A 127 7.61 -7.72 19.35
N LYS A 128 8.55 -7.55 20.31
CA LYS A 128 8.58 -6.43 21.25
C LYS A 128 10.04 -5.97 21.50
N PRO A 129 10.41 -4.72 21.18
CA PRO A 129 9.62 -3.73 20.44
C PRO A 129 9.32 -4.21 19.02
N ASN A 130 8.23 -3.70 18.43
CA ASN A 130 7.88 -3.98 17.04
C ASN A 130 8.44 -2.88 16.13
N PHE A 131 9.24 -3.25 15.14
CA PHE A 131 9.85 -2.33 14.19
C PHE A 131 9.08 -2.24 12.86
N VAL A 132 7.95 -2.94 12.74
CA VAL A 132 7.12 -2.98 11.55
C VAL A 132 5.87 -2.12 11.73
N PHE A 133 5.74 -1.12 10.87
CA PHE A 133 4.61 -0.18 10.86
C PHE A 133 3.86 -0.29 9.55
N ARG A 134 2.54 -0.41 9.62
CA ARG A 134 1.70 -0.39 8.42
C ARG A 134 1.21 1.01 8.17
N VAL A 135 1.37 1.46 6.93
CA VAL A 135 0.85 2.74 6.46
C VAL A 135 -0.41 2.54 5.58
N SER A 136 -0.71 1.31 5.15
CA SER A 136 -1.99 0.91 4.53
C SER A 136 -3.02 0.36 5.53
N VAL A 137 -4.18 -0.09 5.03
CA VAL A 137 -5.16 -0.84 5.84
C VAL A 137 -4.74 -2.32 5.94
N ARG A 138 -5.14 -3.01 7.03
CA ARG A 138 -4.90 -4.46 7.19
C ARG A 138 -6.13 -5.28 6.83
N ASP A 139 -5.89 -6.54 6.47
CA ASP A 139 -6.96 -7.47 6.10
C ASP A 139 -8.07 -7.59 7.15
N ALA A 140 -7.75 -7.54 8.45
CA ALA A 140 -8.76 -7.62 9.51
C ALA A 140 -9.82 -6.50 9.42
N LEU A 141 -9.44 -5.32 8.91
CA LEU A 141 -10.37 -4.21 8.64
C LEU A 141 -10.96 -4.31 7.23
N ALA A 142 -10.15 -4.69 6.24
CA ALA A 142 -10.56 -4.83 4.84
C ALA A 142 -11.66 -5.89 4.66
N GLY A 143 -11.51 -7.06 5.28
CA GLY A 143 -12.48 -8.15 5.24
C GLY A 143 -13.82 -7.74 5.85
N GLY A 144 -13.80 -7.05 7.00
CA GLY A 144 -15.01 -6.49 7.61
C GLY A 144 -15.70 -5.47 6.70
N PHE A 145 -14.94 -4.58 6.06
CA PHE A 145 -15.48 -3.60 5.13
C PHE A 145 -16.12 -4.24 3.89
N MET A 146 -15.48 -5.26 3.30
CA MET A 146 -16.03 -5.97 2.14
C MET A 146 -17.31 -6.73 2.50
N VAL A 147 -17.36 -7.37 3.68
CA VAL A 147 -18.58 -8.03 4.17
C VAL A 147 -19.70 -7.01 4.41
N ASP A 148 -19.42 -5.92 5.12
CA ASP A 148 -20.39 -4.84 5.36
C ASP A 148 -20.95 -4.26 4.05
N HIS A 149 -20.10 -4.03 3.06
CA HIS A 149 -20.53 -3.58 1.73
C HIS A 149 -21.43 -4.60 1.03
N ALA A 150 -21.14 -5.90 1.15
CA ALA A 150 -21.95 -6.96 0.56
C ALA A 150 -23.35 -7.00 1.19
N ILE A 151 -23.43 -6.99 2.53
CA ILE A 151 -24.71 -7.02 3.26
C ILE A 151 -25.55 -5.78 2.96
N LYS A 152 -24.94 -4.59 2.98
CA LYS A 152 -25.63 -3.32 2.61
C LYS A 152 -26.10 -3.30 1.16
N SER A 153 -25.47 -4.09 0.30
CA SER A 153 -25.88 -4.26 -1.10
C SER A 153 -26.96 -5.34 -1.29
N GLY A 154 -27.46 -5.93 -0.20
CA GLY A 154 -28.53 -6.92 -0.20
C GLY A 154 -28.08 -8.37 -0.41
N TYR A 155 -26.78 -8.66 -0.38
CA TYR A 155 -26.25 -10.02 -0.54
C TYR A 155 -26.06 -10.70 0.81
N ASN A 156 -26.56 -11.91 0.97
CA ASN A 156 -26.48 -12.70 2.21
C ASN A 156 -25.62 -13.96 2.07
N LYS A 157 -25.43 -14.47 0.84
CA LYS A 157 -24.61 -15.67 0.58
C LYS A 157 -23.34 -15.31 -0.18
N LEU A 158 -22.26 -15.08 0.55
CA LEU A 158 -20.97 -14.67 0.00
C LEU A 158 -20.12 -15.90 -0.41
N GLY A 159 -19.76 -16.01 -1.67
CA GLY A 159 -18.76 -16.96 -2.16
C GLY A 159 -17.35 -16.35 -2.04
N LEU A 160 -16.41 -17.08 -1.45
CA LEU A 160 -15.05 -16.60 -1.24
C LEU A 160 -14.12 -17.19 -2.29
N LEU A 161 -13.44 -16.34 -3.07
CA LEU A 161 -12.49 -16.75 -4.10
C LEU A 161 -11.14 -16.07 -3.86
N PHE A 162 -10.19 -16.80 -3.28
CA PHE A 162 -8.94 -16.23 -2.78
C PHE A 162 -7.70 -16.87 -3.41
N GLU A 163 -6.66 -16.07 -3.62
CA GLU A 163 -5.36 -16.62 -3.98
C GLU A 163 -4.79 -17.50 -2.86
N ARG A 164 -4.14 -18.60 -3.23
CA ARG A 164 -3.58 -19.60 -2.31
C ARG A 164 -2.25 -19.14 -1.70
N THR A 165 -2.29 -18.03 -0.98
CA THR A 165 -1.12 -17.43 -0.33
C THR A 165 -1.44 -17.00 1.10
N GLY A 166 -0.43 -16.49 1.82
CA GLY A 166 -0.63 -15.89 3.15
C GLY A 166 -1.63 -14.73 3.13
N TRP A 167 -1.76 -14.01 2.00
CA TRP A 167 -2.74 -12.93 1.85
C TRP A 167 -4.18 -13.45 1.81
N GLY A 168 -4.43 -14.49 1.01
CA GLY A 168 -5.75 -15.13 0.95
C GLY A 168 -6.15 -15.77 2.27
N ARG A 169 -5.22 -16.42 3.00
CA ARG A 169 -5.49 -16.96 4.35
C ARG A 169 -5.78 -15.87 5.39
N SER A 170 -5.11 -14.73 5.29
CA SER A 170 -5.37 -13.59 6.15
C SER A 170 -6.77 -13.01 5.91
N ASN A 171 -7.19 -12.90 4.65
CA ASN A 171 -8.55 -12.51 4.28
C ASN A 171 -9.61 -13.57 4.60
N GLU A 172 -9.30 -14.86 4.49
CA GLU A 172 -10.20 -15.94 4.93
C GLU A 172 -10.58 -15.76 6.39
N ARG A 173 -9.60 -15.55 7.27
CA ARG A 173 -9.86 -15.28 8.68
C ARG A 173 -10.68 -14.00 8.85
N ALA A 174 -10.26 -12.91 8.20
CA ALA A 174 -10.95 -11.62 8.35
C ALA A 174 -12.43 -11.68 7.92
N VAL A 175 -12.71 -12.27 6.77
CA VAL A 175 -14.06 -12.38 6.21
C VAL A 175 -14.91 -13.38 7.01
N LYS A 176 -14.35 -14.54 7.40
CA LYS A 176 -15.09 -15.49 8.25
C LYS A 176 -15.42 -14.92 9.62
N THR A 177 -14.49 -14.18 10.24
CA THR A 177 -14.76 -13.48 11.51
C THR A 177 -15.84 -12.42 11.35
N ALA A 178 -15.78 -11.61 10.29
CA ALA A 178 -16.79 -10.59 10.02
C ALA A 178 -18.19 -11.21 9.80
N LEU A 179 -18.29 -12.32 9.06
CA LEU A 179 -19.54 -13.06 8.88
C LEU A 179 -20.04 -13.68 10.19
N ALA A 180 -19.16 -14.30 10.97
CA ALA A 180 -19.52 -14.91 12.25
C ALA A 180 -20.08 -13.90 13.25
N ASN A 181 -19.54 -12.68 13.29
CA ASN A 181 -20.06 -11.58 14.11
C ASN A 181 -21.49 -11.15 13.72
N LEU A 182 -21.93 -11.49 12.51
CA LEU A 182 -23.30 -11.28 12.01
C LEU A 182 -24.17 -12.54 12.12
N GLY A 183 -23.65 -13.63 12.70
CA GLY A 183 -24.34 -14.94 12.73
C GLY A 183 -24.41 -15.64 11.37
N MET A 184 -23.57 -15.23 10.41
CA MET A 184 -23.59 -15.71 9.03
C MET A 184 -22.43 -16.64 8.71
N LYS A 185 -22.54 -17.39 7.61
CA LYS A 185 -21.47 -18.25 7.06
C LYS A 185 -21.31 -17.96 5.56
N PRO A 186 -20.10 -18.12 5.00
CA PRO A 186 -19.92 -18.02 3.56
C PRO A 186 -20.64 -19.17 2.85
N ALA A 187 -21.09 -18.93 1.61
CA ALA A 187 -21.66 -19.97 0.75
C ALA A 187 -20.62 -21.05 0.41
N GLY A 188 -19.38 -20.63 0.21
CA GLY A 188 -18.26 -21.53 -0.05
C GLY A 188 -16.94 -20.77 -0.07
N LEU A 189 -15.85 -21.53 -0.15
CA LEU A 189 -14.50 -21.02 -0.30
C LEU A 189 -13.80 -21.83 -1.38
N GLU A 190 -13.27 -21.13 -2.38
CA GLU A 190 -12.44 -21.69 -3.44
C GLU A 190 -11.10 -20.94 -3.48
N TRP A 191 -10.07 -21.66 -3.91
CA TRP A 191 -8.70 -21.17 -3.90
C TRP A 191 -8.08 -21.32 -5.28
N PHE A 192 -7.35 -20.30 -5.73
CA PHE A 192 -6.59 -20.36 -6.98
C PHE A 192 -5.11 -20.07 -6.75
N ASN A 193 -4.26 -20.60 -7.63
CA ASN A 193 -2.82 -20.33 -7.60
C ASN A 193 -2.48 -19.14 -8.51
N TRP A 194 -1.38 -18.44 -8.24
CA TRP A 194 -0.81 -17.52 -9.22
C TRP A 194 -0.50 -18.26 -10.53
N GLY A 195 -0.63 -17.56 -11.65
CA GLY A 195 -0.43 -18.21 -12.95
C GLY A 195 -1.67 -18.90 -13.51
N VAL A 196 -2.77 -18.99 -12.75
CA VAL A 196 -4.06 -19.50 -13.25
C VAL A 196 -4.47 -18.77 -14.53
N VAL A 197 -5.22 -19.46 -15.40
CA VAL A 197 -5.66 -18.95 -16.71
C VAL A 197 -7.19 -18.94 -16.85
N ASP A 198 -7.90 -19.68 -16.01
CA ASP A 198 -9.36 -19.76 -15.96
C ASP A 198 -9.82 -20.00 -14.52
N LEU A 199 -10.92 -19.36 -14.13
CA LEU A 199 -11.57 -19.48 -12.82
C LEU A 199 -13.05 -19.88 -12.92
N THR A 200 -13.49 -20.33 -14.10
CA THR A 200 -14.89 -20.66 -14.37
C THR A 200 -15.40 -21.77 -13.45
N ASP A 201 -14.60 -22.81 -13.21
CA ASP A 201 -15.01 -23.95 -12.39
C ASP A 201 -15.15 -23.57 -10.90
N GLU A 202 -14.21 -22.78 -10.35
CA GLU A 202 -14.30 -22.24 -8.99
C GLU A 202 -15.58 -21.42 -8.83
N MET A 203 -15.86 -20.55 -9.80
CA MET A 203 -17.05 -19.70 -9.77
C MET A 203 -18.35 -20.50 -9.91
N GLU A 204 -18.38 -21.56 -10.73
CA GLU A 204 -19.54 -22.43 -10.84
C GLU A 204 -19.79 -23.22 -9.54
N ARG A 205 -18.73 -23.77 -8.92
CA ARG A 205 -18.84 -24.42 -7.60
C ARG A 205 -19.39 -23.48 -6.52
N LEU A 206 -18.96 -22.21 -6.51
CA LEU A 206 -19.51 -21.21 -5.59
C LEU A 206 -20.97 -20.90 -5.89
N SER A 207 -21.36 -20.78 -7.17
CA SER A 207 -22.76 -20.58 -7.55
C SER A 207 -23.65 -21.77 -7.22
N GLN A 208 -23.18 -23.00 -7.38
CA GLN A 208 -23.90 -24.22 -6.99
C GLN A 208 -24.12 -24.30 -5.47
N LYS A 209 -23.19 -23.75 -4.67
CA LYS A 209 -23.35 -23.55 -3.23
C LYS A 209 -24.27 -22.38 -2.85
N GLY A 210 -24.85 -21.70 -3.85
CA GLY A 210 -25.81 -20.62 -3.67
C GLY A 210 -25.18 -19.25 -3.42
N ALA A 211 -23.92 -19.02 -3.83
CA ALA A 211 -23.32 -17.69 -3.74
C ALA A 211 -24.09 -16.65 -4.58
N GLU A 212 -24.38 -15.51 -3.98
CA GLU A 212 -25.04 -14.35 -4.60
C GLU A 212 -24.03 -13.27 -5.03
N VAL A 213 -22.82 -13.30 -4.46
CA VAL A 213 -21.72 -12.38 -4.73
C VAL A 213 -20.39 -13.09 -4.48
N ILE A 214 -19.37 -12.73 -5.24
CA ILE A 214 -17.99 -13.21 -5.05
C ILE A 214 -17.19 -12.17 -4.27
N ILE A 215 -16.63 -12.56 -3.12
CA ILE A 215 -15.55 -11.81 -2.47
C ILE A 215 -14.23 -12.28 -3.05
N LEU A 216 -13.50 -11.37 -3.70
CA LEU A 216 -12.29 -11.68 -4.47
C LEU A 216 -11.03 -11.09 -3.83
N VAL A 217 -10.03 -11.93 -3.58
CA VAL A 217 -8.68 -11.53 -3.18
C VAL A 217 -7.70 -11.98 -4.26
N ALA A 218 -7.28 -11.03 -5.09
CA ALA A 218 -6.43 -11.26 -6.25
C ALA A 218 -5.56 -10.04 -6.57
N ASN A 219 -4.40 -10.28 -7.17
CA ASN A 219 -3.58 -9.27 -7.84
C ASN A 219 -4.14 -8.94 -9.23
N PRO A 220 -3.65 -7.89 -9.93
CA PRO A 220 -4.27 -7.41 -11.17
C PRO A 220 -4.44 -8.47 -12.26
N ARG A 221 -3.42 -9.33 -12.47
CA ARG A 221 -3.45 -10.40 -13.47
C ARG A 221 -4.60 -11.38 -13.19
N GLU A 222 -4.62 -11.98 -12.01
CA GLU A 222 -5.65 -12.95 -11.61
C GLU A 222 -7.03 -12.30 -11.45
N GLY A 223 -7.10 -11.03 -11.04
CA GLY A 223 -8.34 -10.26 -11.06
C GLY A 223 -8.92 -10.13 -12.47
N GLY A 224 -8.06 -9.92 -13.47
CA GLY A 224 -8.46 -9.84 -14.88
C GLY A 224 -9.00 -11.17 -15.39
N ILE A 225 -8.38 -12.27 -14.98
CA ILE A 225 -8.85 -13.63 -15.26
C ILE A 225 -10.19 -13.89 -14.57
N ALA A 226 -10.37 -13.46 -13.31
CA ALA A 226 -11.65 -13.60 -12.61
C ALA A 226 -12.77 -12.85 -13.34
N VAL A 227 -12.52 -11.60 -13.75
CA VAL A 227 -13.49 -10.83 -14.54
C VAL A 227 -13.80 -11.52 -15.87
N SER A 228 -12.78 -12.00 -16.58
CA SER A 228 -12.96 -12.67 -17.87
C SER A 228 -13.71 -14.00 -17.75
N SER A 229 -13.40 -14.79 -16.72
CA SER A 229 -14.09 -16.05 -16.41
C SER A 229 -15.56 -15.78 -16.06
N MET A 230 -15.86 -14.70 -15.33
CA MET A 230 -17.24 -14.30 -15.05
C MET A 230 -17.97 -13.90 -16.35
N VAL A 231 -17.33 -13.19 -17.27
CA VAL A 231 -17.93 -12.83 -18.56
C VAL A 231 -18.22 -14.04 -19.43
N ALA A 232 -17.38 -15.07 -19.38
CA ALA A 232 -17.57 -16.32 -20.12
C ALA A 232 -18.83 -17.10 -19.69
N ARG A 233 -19.35 -16.84 -18.47
CA ARG A 233 -20.60 -17.42 -17.98
C ARG A 233 -21.82 -16.78 -18.66
N PRO A 234 -22.94 -17.52 -18.80
CA PRO A 234 -24.22 -16.96 -19.25
C PRO A 234 -24.59 -15.73 -18.43
N GLU A 235 -25.17 -14.71 -19.08
CA GLU A 235 -25.48 -13.42 -18.43
C GLU A 235 -26.33 -13.59 -17.17
N THR A 236 -27.30 -14.50 -17.20
CA THR A 236 -28.17 -14.85 -16.07
C THR A 236 -27.46 -15.52 -14.90
N LYS A 237 -26.25 -16.03 -15.10
CA LYS A 237 -25.41 -16.67 -14.07
C LYS A 237 -24.26 -15.77 -13.59
N ARG A 238 -24.11 -14.55 -14.11
CA ARG A 238 -23.00 -13.66 -13.72
C ARG A 238 -23.25 -13.09 -12.33
N LEU A 239 -22.38 -13.43 -11.39
CA LEU A 239 -22.40 -12.87 -10.05
C LEU A 239 -21.63 -11.55 -10.00
N PRO A 240 -22.07 -10.59 -9.16
CA PRO A 240 -21.26 -9.43 -8.80
C PRO A 240 -19.96 -9.86 -8.11
N ILE A 241 -18.93 -9.04 -8.26
CA ILE A 241 -17.62 -9.22 -7.62
C ILE A 241 -17.35 -8.04 -6.71
N ILE A 242 -17.06 -8.31 -5.44
CA ILE A 242 -16.53 -7.35 -4.47
C ILE A 242 -15.08 -7.75 -4.21
N SER A 243 -14.14 -6.94 -4.65
CA SER A 243 -12.72 -7.27 -4.57
C SER A 243 -11.98 -6.46 -3.51
N HIS A 244 -10.93 -7.07 -2.96
CA HIS A 244 -9.90 -6.33 -2.27
C HIS A 244 -9.15 -5.38 -3.24
N TRP A 245 -8.40 -4.39 -2.74
CA TRP A 245 -7.72 -3.41 -3.61
C TRP A 245 -6.64 -3.98 -4.54
N GLY A 246 -6.24 -5.26 -4.40
CA GLY A 246 -5.12 -5.83 -5.17
C GLY A 246 -5.31 -5.70 -6.68
N ILE A 247 -6.54 -5.78 -7.17
CA ILE A 247 -6.86 -5.63 -8.60
C ILE A 247 -6.62 -4.22 -9.15
N SER A 248 -6.47 -3.21 -8.29
CA SER A 248 -6.37 -1.81 -8.70
C SER A 248 -4.96 -1.36 -9.10
N GLY A 249 -3.99 -2.28 -9.10
CA GLY A 249 -2.63 -2.03 -9.58
C GLY A 249 -2.50 -2.06 -11.11
N GLY A 250 -1.48 -1.40 -11.64
CA GLY A 250 -1.10 -1.45 -13.05
C GLY A 250 -2.18 -0.93 -14.01
N ASN A 251 -2.30 -1.59 -15.18
CA ASN A 251 -3.21 -1.21 -16.26
C ASN A 251 -4.56 -1.96 -16.24
N PHE A 252 -4.94 -2.56 -15.11
CA PHE A 252 -6.13 -3.42 -14.97
C PHE A 252 -7.38 -2.89 -15.69
N TYR A 253 -7.74 -1.62 -15.49
CA TYR A 253 -8.90 -1.05 -16.18
C TYR A 253 -8.74 -1.05 -17.70
N ALA A 254 -7.59 -0.59 -18.20
CA ALA A 254 -7.36 -0.43 -19.63
C ALA A 254 -7.42 -1.78 -20.34
N ASP A 255 -6.84 -2.81 -19.70
CA ASP A 255 -6.74 -4.17 -20.23
C ASP A 255 -8.09 -4.91 -20.20
N HIS A 256 -9.00 -4.53 -19.29
CA HIS A 256 -10.28 -5.23 -19.08
C HIS A 256 -11.54 -4.39 -19.32
N LYS A 257 -11.42 -3.19 -19.88
CA LYS A 257 -12.52 -2.21 -20.03
C LYS A 257 -13.80 -2.78 -20.66
N GLU A 258 -13.68 -3.68 -21.64
CA GLU A 258 -14.83 -4.27 -22.33
C GLU A 258 -15.52 -5.35 -21.49
N HIS A 259 -14.75 -6.12 -20.71
CA HIS A 259 -15.30 -7.10 -19.78
C HIS A 259 -15.92 -6.42 -18.56
N LEU A 260 -15.35 -5.32 -18.08
CA LEU A 260 -15.86 -4.54 -16.96
C LEU A 260 -17.25 -3.93 -17.22
N LYS A 261 -17.67 -3.77 -18.48
CA LYS A 261 -19.04 -3.36 -18.83
C LYS A 261 -20.08 -4.46 -18.56
N LYS A 262 -19.65 -5.71 -18.46
CA LYS A 262 -20.50 -6.91 -18.39
C LYS A 262 -20.55 -7.53 -16.98
N VAL A 263 -19.76 -7.01 -16.04
CA VAL A 263 -19.65 -7.52 -14.67
C VAL A 263 -19.78 -6.37 -13.68
N LYS A 264 -20.67 -6.52 -12.70
CA LYS A 264 -20.76 -5.58 -11.58
C LYS A 264 -19.55 -5.81 -10.66
N LEU A 265 -18.59 -4.91 -10.72
CA LEU A 265 -17.38 -4.94 -9.91
C LEU A 265 -17.36 -3.75 -8.94
N SER A 266 -17.19 -4.02 -7.65
CA SER A 266 -16.73 -3.03 -6.68
C SER A 266 -15.44 -3.50 -6.03
N PHE A 267 -14.65 -2.57 -5.51
CA PHE A 267 -13.43 -2.91 -4.79
C PHE A 267 -13.15 -1.92 -3.67
N LEU A 268 -12.51 -2.42 -2.62
CA LEU A 268 -12.05 -1.59 -1.50
C LEU A 268 -10.96 -0.62 -1.98
N GLN A 269 -11.06 0.63 -1.55
CA GLN A 269 -10.02 1.66 -1.70
C GLN A 269 -9.97 2.53 -0.45
N THR A 270 -8.76 2.83 0.03
CA THR A 270 -8.55 3.73 1.17
C THR A 270 -8.51 5.19 0.76
N PHE A 271 -8.33 5.47 -0.54
CA PHE A 271 -8.40 6.80 -1.13
C PHE A 271 -8.92 6.72 -2.58
N SER A 272 -9.62 7.75 -3.06
CA SER A 272 -10.05 7.81 -4.46
C SER A 272 -10.01 9.24 -5.02
N PHE A 273 -9.43 9.40 -6.20
CA PHE A 273 -9.51 10.64 -6.98
C PHE A 273 -10.85 10.82 -7.70
N LEU A 274 -11.71 9.79 -7.70
CA LEU A 274 -12.95 9.78 -8.45
C LEU A 274 -14.11 10.47 -7.72
N ARG A 275 -13.94 10.78 -6.41
CA ARG A 275 -14.98 11.40 -5.59
C ARG A 275 -14.51 12.74 -5.01
N PRO A 276 -14.99 13.88 -5.52
CA PRO A 276 -14.70 15.18 -4.93
C PRO A 276 -15.41 15.37 -3.57
N PRO A 277 -14.93 16.28 -2.69
CA PRO A 277 -13.77 17.14 -2.89
C PRO A 277 -12.45 16.37 -2.70
N VAL A 278 -11.53 16.54 -3.65
CA VAL A 278 -10.17 16.00 -3.53
C VAL A 278 -9.34 17.00 -2.73
N PRO A 279 -8.69 16.60 -1.62
CA PRO A 279 -7.82 17.49 -0.84
C PRO A 279 -6.75 18.13 -1.71
N GLU A 280 -6.41 19.39 -1.46
CA GLU A 280 -5.38 20.12 -2.23
C GLU A 280 -4.08 19.31 -2.34
N ARG A 281 -3.68 18.70 -1.23
CA ARG A 281 -2.53 17.82 -1.15
C ARG A 281 -2.57 16.66 -2.16
N ALA A 282 -3.71 16.00 -2.28
CA ALA A 282 -3.89 14.92 -3.23
C ALA A 282 -3.85 15.44 -4.67
N ARG A 283 -4.40 16.63 -4.93
CA ARG A 283 -4.29 17.30 -6.23
C ARG A 283 -2.82 17.62 -6.57
N SER A 284 -2.08 18.24 -5.66
CA SER A 284 -0.66 18.56 -5.85
C SER A 284 0.17 17.30 -6.11
N PHE A 285 -0.10 16.23 -5.37
CA PHE A 285 0.50 14.93 -5.61
C PHE A 285 0.20 14.41 -7.02
N PHE A 286 -1.07 14.42 -7.43
CA PHE A 286 -1.50 13.94 -8.74
C PHE A 286 -0.82 14.72 -9.88
N GLU A 287 -0.78 16.04 -9.78
CA GLU A 287 -0.11 16.88 -10.77
C GLU A 287 1.40 16.62 -10.82
N ALA A 288 2.06 16.45 -9.67
CA ALA A 288 3.46 16.08 -9.62
C ALA A 288 3.70 14.71 -10.26
N TYR A 289 2.83 13.74 -10.01
CA TYR A 289 2.89 12.42 -10.64
C TYR A 289 2.78 12.51 -12.16
N GLN A 290 1.78 13.24 -12.66
CA GLN A 290 1.59 13.43 -14.10
C GLN A 290 2.80 14.09 -14.76
N ARG A 291 3.34 15.15 -14.15
CA ARG A 291 4.53 15.86 -14.66
C ARG A 291 5.77 14.96 -14.78
N ASN A 292 5.96 14.04 -13.84
CA ASN A 292 7.17 13.22 -13.77
C ASN A 292 7.06 11.88 -14.51
N TYR A 293 5.88 11.27 -14.58
CA TYR A 293 5.73 9.88 -15.04
C TYR A 293 4.73 9.67 -16.18
N GLN A 294 3.91 10.66 -16.53
CA GLN A 294 3.06 10.57 -17.71
C GLN A 294 3.69 11.37 -18.86
N LYS A 295 3.97 10.70 -19.99
CA LYS A 295 4.38 11.39 -21.23
C LYS A 295 3.29 12.37 -21.64
N ARG A 296 3.70 13.59 -21.99
CA ARG A 296 2.86 14.68 -22.49
C ARG A 296 2.34 14.34 -23.90
N SER A 297 1.31 13.51 -23.99
CA SER A 297 0.60 13.21 -25.24
C SER A 297 -0.78 13.88 -25.24
N GLY A 298 -0.92 15.00 -25.95
CA GLY A 298 -2.20 15.61 -26.34
C GLY A 298 -2.71 16.78 -25.46
N PRO A 299 -3.59 17.65 -26.01
CA PRO A 299 -3.93 18.94 -25.42
C PRO A 299 -4.67 18.80 -24.09
N ARG A 300 -4.43 19.78 -23.19
CA ARG A 300 -4.90 19.84 -21.79
C ARG A 300 -6.35 19.38 -21.67
N MET A 301 -6.53 18.14 -21.24
CA MET A 301 -7.85 17.57 -21.03
C MET A 301 -8.41 18.15 -19.73
N CYS A 302 -9.51 18.90 -19.88
CA CYS A 302 -10.27 19.50 -18.80
C CYS A 302 -10.63 18.44 -17.75
N TYR A 303 -10.64 18.83 -16.46
CA TYR A 303 -10.89 18.05 -15.22
C TYR A 303 -12.13 17.13 -15.19
N ARG A 304 -12.88 16.98 -16.30
CA ARG A 304 -14.18 16.29 -16.41
C ARG A 304 -14.12 14.85 -16.93
N ARG A 305 -12.95 14.34 -17.33
CA ARG A 305 -12.75 12.92 -17.68
C ARG A 305 -11.39 12.44 -17.18
N LEU A 306 -11.34 12.03 -15.91
CA LEU A 306 -10.20 11.26 -15.41
C LEU A 306 -10.25 9.86 -16.02
N ALA A 307 -9.41 9.64 -17.03
CA ALA A 307 -9.07 8.31 -17.50
C ALA A 307 -8.21 7.60 -16.42
N PRO A 308 -8.41 6.30 -16.16
CA PRO A 308 -7.93 5.60 -14.96
C PRO A 308 -6.45 5.16 -15.05
N HIS A 309 -5.61 5.91 -15.74
CA HIS A 309 -4.21 5.55 -16.02
C HIS A 309 -3.23 6.01 -14.93
N THR A 310 -3.70 6.14 -13.69
CA THR A 310 -2.83 6.46 -12.54
C THR A 310 -3.00 5.37 -11.50
N PRO A 311 -1.93 4.63 -11.15
CA PRO A 311 -1.98 3.71 -10.01
C PRO A 311 -2.35 4.51 -8.76
N MET A 312 -3.59 4.39 -8.30
CA MET A 312 -4.14 5.16 -7.18
C MET A 312 -3.66 4.59 -5.83
N ILE A 313 -2.35 4.45 -5.60
CA ILE A 313 -1.78 3.86 -4.37
C ILE A 313 -0.78 4.78 -3.66
N LEU A 314 -0.65 6.02 -4.11
CA LEU A 314 0.50 6.83 -3.75
C LEU A 314 0.31 7.82 -2.58
N LEU A 315 -0.86 7.86 -1.94
CA LEU A 315 -1.15 8.85 -0.88
C LEU A 315 -0.85 8.37 0.55
N ILE A 316 -0.21 7.21 0.70
CA ILE A 316 -0.06 6.55 1.99
C ILE A 316 1.06 7.12 2.87
N PHE A 317 2.01 7.91 2.33
CA PHE A 317 3.16 8.38 3.11
C PHE A 317 2.92 9.58 4.04
N TRP A 318 1.70 10.09 4.17
CA TRP A 318 1.59 11.48 4.67
C TRP A 318 0.26 11.82 5.34
N GLN A 319 -0.24 10.91 6.17
CA GLN A 319 -1.16 11.25 7.23
C GLN A 319 -0.36 11.77 8.44
N ARG A 320 -0.25 13.11 8.52
CA ARG A 320 0.34 13.94 9.58
C ARG A 320 1.89 13.97 9.67
N PRO A 321 2.51 15.14 9.89
CA PRO A 321 3.88 15.20 10.37
C PRO A 321 3.90 14.55 11.76
N LEU A 322 4.55 13.39 11.89
CA LEU A 322 4.89 12.85 13.21
C LEU A 322 5.82 13.87 13.88
N PRO A 323 5.48 14.40 15.07
CA PRO A 323 6.42 15.20 15.82
C PRO A 323 7.57 14.29 16.27
N TRP A 324 8.75 14.47 15.68
CA TRP A 324 9.97 13.81 16.18
C TRP A 324 10.29 14.36 17.57
N PRO A 325 10.62 13.52 18.57
CA PRO A 325 10.93 13.97 19.92
C PRO A 325 12.33 14.59 19.93
N GLY A 326 12.41 15.87 19.56
CA GLY A 326 13.70 16.58 19.52
C GLY A 326 13.60 18.10 19.48
N ARG A 327 12.40 18.68 19.48
CA ARG A 327 12.21 20.15 19.50
C ARG A 327 11.16 20.58 20.53
N GLN A 328 11.33 20.18 21.79
CA GLN A 328 10.60 20.77 22.93
C GLN A 328 11.46 21.65 23.86
N THR A 329 12.69 21.97 23.47
CA THR A 329 13.59 22.80 24.30
C THR A 329 14.16 23.96 23.51
N ALA A 330 13.32 24.93 23.12
CA ALA A 330 13.79 26.27 22.71
C ALA A 330 12.74 27.39 22.77
N ALA A 331 11.56 27.18 23.37
CA ALA A 331 10.50 28.20 23.42
C ALA A 331 9.79 28.29 24.78
N ARG A 332 10.57 28.22 25.88
CA ARG A 332 10.06 28.48 27.25
C ARG A 332 10.92 29.42 28.10
N CYS A 333 11.88 30.12 27.50
CA CYS A 333 12.66 31.16 28.16
C CYS A 333 12.72 32.44 27.31
N ALA A 334 11.57 33.06 27.08
CA ALA A 334 11.50 34.49 26.79
C ALA A 334 10.05 34.94 26.99
N MET A 335 9.86 36.03 27.73
CA MET A 335 8.60 36.70 28.04
C MET A 335 7.74 36.02 29.13
N HIS A 336 8.03 36.35 30.39
CA HIS A 336 7.12 37.15 31.23
C HIS A 336 7.88 37.61 32.48
N SER A 337 8.66 38.68 32.32
CA SER A 337 9.04 39.57 33.42
C SER A 337 8.63 40.98 33.02
N LYS A 338 7.94 41.68 33.93
CA LYS A 338 7.51 43.09 33.88
C LYS A 338 6.22 43.38 33.10
N LYS A 339 5.13 43.55 33.85
CA LYS A 339 4.48 44.86 34.06
C LYS A 339 3.52 44.80 35.26
N LEU A 340 4.00 45.33 36.37
CA LEU A 340 3.18 45.85 37.47
C LEU A 340 2.69 47.25 37.07
N THR A 341 1.41 47.52 37.25
CA THR A 341 0.90 48.87 37.54
C THR A 341 -0.43 48.79 38.32
N PRO A 342 -0.73 49.76 39.20
CA PRO A 342 -1.58 49.59 40.38
C PRO A 342 -2.96 50.29 40.27
N MET A 343 -3.94 49.88 41.09
CA MET A 343 -5.01 50.72 41.68
C MET A 343 -5.53 49.97 42.92
N ARG A 344 -5.22 50.40 44.16
CA ARG A 344 -5.96 51.37 45.01
C ARG A 344 -7.47 51.09 45.08
N GLY A 345 -7.92 50.82 46.30
CA GLY A 345 -9.31 50.58 46.72
C GLY A 345 -9.31 49.76 47.98
#